data_AF-A0A4U6R722-F1
#
_entry.id   AF-A0A4U6R722-F1
#
_cell.length_a   1.000
_cell.length_b   1.000
_cell.length_c   1.000
_cell.angle_alpha   90.00
_cell.angle_beta   90.00
_cell.angle_gamma   90.00
#
_symmetry.space_group_name_H-M   'P 1'
#
loop_
_entity.id
_entity.type
_entity.pdbx_description
1 polymer ?
#
loop_
_entity_poly.entity_id
_entity_poly.type
_entity_poly.pdbx_seq_one_letter_code
_entity_poly.pdbx_strand_id
1 'polypeptide(L)'
;MDGAKTELEELYCTVVSEGQGAGLPSPTDFKRNDPGVQALLLRRPAGRLGLEVPQVSGTSAKSQPPHAKPEPAPAETEDDPGPTGRLTECRLEGKRITCPQRRFELVANQPNSKLAEDVLEPDNRLGLSSFKDNRNDEEEVRRYLSDAYDRYIPKMVDIGLGANTMSFTAFHNAFHTMEEGGVDFARRMEQTFALLKQDKKSLAVKARYHDELPQDLSLCTVINRDIVVCDNVGTNWVFVSPSR
;
A
#
# COMPACT_ATOMS: atom_id res chain seq x y z
N MET A 1 24.87 6.37 10.69
CA MET A 1 24.43 5.37 11.68
C MET A 1 25.64 4.57 12.10
N ASP A 2 25.84 4.35 13.40
CA ASP A 2 26.84 3.37 13.84
C ASP A 2 26.22 1.95 13.83
N GLY A 3 26.90 1.00 13.19
CA GLY A 3 26.57 -0.43 13.25
C GLY A 3 25.51 -0.92 12.26
N ALA A 4 25.57 -0.54 10.98
CA ALA A 4 24.89 -1.28 9.92
C ALA A 4 25.43 -2.72 9.86
N LYS A 5 24.55 -3.72 9.79
CA LYS A 5 24.93 -5.16 9.83
C LYS A 5 24.53 -5.94 8.59
N THR A 6 23.75 -5.34 7.70
CA THR A 6 23.25 -5.98 6.47
C THR A 6 23.45 -5.02 5.29
N GLU A 7 23.55 -5.55 4.07
CA GLU A 7 23.70 -4.74 2.85
C GLU A 7 22.53 -3.76 2.66
N LEU A 8 21.33 -4.12 3.15
CA LEU A 8 20.16 -3.24 3.16
C LEU A 8 20.31 -2.10 4.19
N GLU A 9 20.84 -2.36 5.38
CA GLU A 9 21.14 -1.30 6.35
C GLU A 9 22.26 -0.36 5.87
N GLU A 10 23.23 -0.87 5.14
CA GLU A 10 24.28 -0.07 4.50
C GLU A 10 23.70 0.80 3.37
N LEU A 11 22.88 0.21 2.50
CA LEU A 11 22.19 0.94 1.44
C LEU A 11 21.26 2.01 2.00
N TYR A 12 20.56 1.74 3.11
CA TYR A 12 19.80 2.74 3.84
C TYR A 12 20.67 3.93 4.25
N CYS A 13 21.86 3.67 4.79
CA CYS A 13 22.77 4.74 5.20
C CYS A 13 23.20 5.60 4.01
N THR A 14 23.54 4.98 2.89
CA THR A 14 23.91 5.65 1.64
C THR A 14 22.77 6.51 1.10
N VAL A 15 21.55 5.96 1.06
CA VAL A 15 20.35 6.67 0.60
C VAL A 15 20.06 7.90 1.47
N VAL A 16 20.22 7.78 2.79
CA VAL A 16 20.03 8.90 3.71
C VAL A 16 21.13 9.95 3.56
N SER A 17 22.40 9.56 3.40
CA SER A 17 23.50 10.51 3.24
C SER A 17 23.43 11.30 1.92
N GLU A 18 22.89 10.69 0.86
CA GLU A 18 22.65 11.31 -0.44
C GLU A 18 21.35 12.15 -0.47
N GLY A 19 20.71 12.37 0.68
CA GLY A 19 19.56 13.26 0.82
C GLY A 19 18.22 12.66 0.35
N GLN A 20 18.16 11.35 0.07
CA GLN A 20 16.93 10.64 -0.33
C GLN A 20 16.22 9.96 0.85
N GLY A 21 16.57 10.31 2.08
CA GLY A 21 16.02 9.71 3.31
C GLY A 21 14.65 10.23 3.78
N ALA A 22 14.11 11.28 3.16
CA ALA A 22 12.94 11.99 3.68
C ALA A 22 11.65 11.14 3.77
N GLY A 23 11.54 10.09 2.97
CA GLY A 23 10.41 9.15 2.99
C GLY A 23 10.70 7.82 3.67
N LEU A 24 11.89 7.65 4.27
CA LEU A 24 12.27 6.42 4.95
C LEU A 24 11.91 6.48 6.44
N PRO A 25 11.54 5.35 7.07
CA PRO A 25 11.35 5.29 8.51
C PRO A 25 12.65 5.58 9.26
N SER A 26 12.55 5.83 10.56
CA SER A 26 13.72 6.09 11.40
C SER A 26 14.73 4.93 11.33
N PRO A 27 16.01 5.17 11.60
CA PRO A 27 17.04 4.14 11.71
C PRO A 27 16.63 2.88 12.48
N THR A 28 16.04 3.08 13.65
CA THR A 28 15.65 2.01 14.55
C THR A 28 14.44 1.23 14.01
N ASP A 29 13.49 1.94 13.39
CA ASP A 29 12.30 1.33 12.82
C ASP A 29 12.63 0.58 11.53
N PHE A 30 13.57 1.09 10.73
CA PHE A 30 14.07 0.39 9.55
C PHE A 30 14.66 -0.98 9.89
N LYS A 31 15.51 -1.05 10.93
CA LYS A 31 16.12 -2.30 11.41
C LYS A 31 15.14 -3.33 11.95
N ARG A 32 13.95 -2.89 12.39
CA ARG A 32 12.90 -3.77 12.91
C ARG A 32 12.09 -4.45 11.81
N ASN A 33 12.14 -3.94 10.59
CA ASN A 33 11.50 -4.58 9.44
C ASN A 33 12.32 -5.79 8.99
N ASP A 34 11.64 -6.80 8.46
CA ASP A 34 12.31 -7.92 7.80
C ASP A 34 13.05 -7.44 6.53
N PRO A 35 14.02 -8.23 6.04
CA PRO A 35 14.81 -7.83 4.88
C PRO A 35 14.01 -7.53 3.60
N GLY A 36 12.87 -8.19 3.36
CA GLY A 36 12.03 -7.93 2.19
C GLY A 36 11.37 -6.55 2.26
N VAL A 37 10.86 -6.17 3.44
CA VAL A 37 10.32 -4.82 3.67
C VAL A 37 11.43 -3.77 3.63
N GLN A 38 12.61 -4.05 4.19
CA GLN A 38 13.77 -3.17 4.05
C GLN A 38 14.11 -2.90 2.58
N ALA A 39 14.14 -3.95 1.74
CA ALA A 39 14.37 -3.83 0.31
C ALA A 39 13.27 -3.00 -0.40
N LEU A 40 12.00 -3.22 -0.03
CA LEU A 40 10.88 -2.46 -0.59
C LEU A 40 10.97 -0.96 -0.26
N LEU A 41 11.28 -0.63 0.99
CA LEU A 41 11.46 0.74 1.46
C LEU A 41 12.60 1.45 0.70
N LEU A 42 13.68 0.71 0.39
CA LEU A 42 14.85 1.24 -0.31
C LEU A 42 14.68 1.31 -1.83
N ARG A 43 13.82 0.50 -2.44
CA ARG A 43 13.72 0.37 -3.91
C ARG A 43 13.56 1.68 -4.65
N ARG A 44 12.65 2.53 -4.18
CA ARG A 44 12.40 3.82 -4.82
C ARG A 44 13.50 4.86 -4.56
N PRO A 45 13.94 5.11 -3.31
CA PRO A 45 14.98 6.09 -3.07
C PRO A 45 16.37 5.64 -3.56
N ALA A 46 16.71 4.35 -3.52
CA ALA A 46 17.93 3.80 -4.14
C ALA A 46 17.89 3.94 -5.67
N GLY A 47 16.75 3.64 -6.31
CA GLY A 47 16.59 3.79 -7.75
C GLY A 47 16.79 5.22 -8.27
N ARG A 48 16.46 6.25 -7.47
CA ARG A 48 16.73 7.66 -7.83
C ARG A 48 18.22 8.00 -7.87
N LEU A 49 19.02 7.26 -7.11
CA LEU A 49 20.47 7.39 -7.05
C LEU A 49 21.17 6.44 -8.02
N GLY A 50 20.42 5.68 -8.81
CA GLY A 50 20.96 4.63 -9.68
C GLY A 50 21.59 3.46 -8.90
N LEU A 51 21.22 3.30 -7.62
CA LEU A 51 21.72 2.24 -6.75
C LEU A 51 20.80 1.03 -6.86
N GLU A 52 21.41 -0.15 -7.02
CA GLU A 52 20.67 -1.41 -6.99
C GLU A 52 20.35 -1.79 -5.55
N VAL A 53 19.13 -2.30 -5.33
CA VAL A 53 18.77 -2.88 -4.04
C VAL A 53 19.24 -4.34 -4.03
N PRO A 54 20.04 -4.76 -3.04
CA PRO A 54 20.45 -6.14 -2.88
C PRO A 54 19.24 -7.08 -2.93
N GLN A 55 19.31 -8.11 -3.77
CA GLN A 55 18.28 -9.13 -3.76
C GLN A 55 18.39 -9.94 -2.49
N VAL A 56 17.30 -9.96 -1.73
CA VAL A 56 17.20 -10.73 -0.49
C VAL A 56 17.06 -12.20 -0.83
N SER A 57 18.16 -12.83 -1.24
CA SER A 57 18.18 -14.24 -1.56
C SER A 57 18.17 -15.05 -0.27
N GLY A 58 17.00 -15.54 0.13
CA GLY A 58 16.94 -16.86 0.73
C GLY A 58 17.64 -17.83 -0.21
N THR A 59 18.75 -18.40 0.24
CA THR A 59 19.62 -19.29 -0.53
C THR A 59 18.87 -20.29 -1.41
N SER A 60 19.04 -20.18 -2.74
CA SER A 60 19.18 -21.34 -3.63
C SER A 60 19.76 -20.93 -4.98
N ALA A 61 21.06 -21.16 -5.12
CA ALA A 61 21.68 -21.35 -6.43
C ALA A 61 21.24 -22.70 -6.99
N LYS A 62 20.73 -22.73 -8.24
CA LYS A 62 21.17 -23.63 -9.32
C LYS A 62 20.39 -23.41 -10.64
N SER A 63 21.18 -23.03 -11.65
CA SER A 63 21.26 -23.64 -12.97
C SER A 63 20.09 -23.51 -13.97
N GLN A 64 20.28 -22.61 -14.95
CA GLN A 64 19.74 -22.76 -16.31
C GLN A 64 20.27 -24.04 -16.98
N PRO A 65 19.52 -24.60 -17.94
CA PRO A 65 20.07 -24.72 -19.30
C PRO A 65 19.17 -24.14 -20.41
N PRO A 66 19.74 -23.90 -21.61
CA PRO A 66 19.22 -23.02 -22.65
C PRO A 66 18.48 -23.75 -23.79
N HIS A 67 17.74 -22.97 -24.60
CA HIS A 67 17.31 -23.14 -26.01
C HIS A 67 15.85 -22.68 -26.17
N ALA A 68 15.39 -22.00 -27.21
CA ALA A 68 15.97 -21.32 -28.37
C ALA A 68 14.83 -20.46 -28.98
N LYS A 69 15.17 -19.32 -29.59
CA LYS A 69 14.27 -18.48 -30.43
C LYS A 69 14.10 -19.13 -31.82
N PRO A 70 12.99 -18.91 -32.56
CA PRO A 70 12.77 -17.68 -33.37
C PRO A 70 11.30 -17.16 -33.37
N GLU A 71 11.01 -15.87 -33.16
CA GLU A 71 10.79 -14.74 -34.14
C GLU A 71 9.57 -14.85 -35.09
N PRO A 72 8.97 -13.73 -35.56
CA PRO A 72 7.74 -13.16 -34.99
C PRO A 72 6.59 -13.08 -36.02
N ALA A 73 5.34 -13.02 -35.54
CA ALA A 73 4.19 -12.57 -36.34
C ALA A 73 3.41 -11.51 -35.55
N PRO A 74 2.97 -10.42 -36.20
CA PRO A 74 2.48 -9.22 -35.54
C PRO A 74 1.04 -9.43 -35.07
N ALA A 75 0.85 -9.51 -33.76
CA ALA A 75 -0.46 -9.37 -33.16
C ALA A 75 -0.68 -7.88 -32.83
N GLU A 76 -1.76 -7.38 -33.40
CA GLU A 76 -2.29 -6.04 -33.29
C GLU A 76 -2.33 -5.59 -31.83
N THR A 77 -1.86 -4.37 -31.60
CA THR A 77 -2.07 -3.62 -30.35
C THR A 77 -3.57 -3.45 -30.13
N GLU A 78 -4.16 -4.38 -29.41
CA GLU A 78 -5.34 -4.09 -28.61
C GLU A 78 -4.86 -3.25 -27.43
N ASP A 79 -5.23 -1.97 -27.45
CA ASP A 79 -5.21 -1.07 -26.30
C ASP A 79 -5.99 -1.75 -25.16
N ASP A 80 -5.26 -2.42 -24.28
CA ASP A 80 -5.75 -2.88 -22.99
C ASP A 80 -5.93 -1.64 -22.09
N PRO A 81 -7.15 -1.23 -21.71
CA PRO A 81 -7.35 -0.12 -20.81
C PRO A 81 -7.22 -0.64 -19.37
N GLY A 82 -6.04 -1.11 -18.99
CA GLY A 82 -5.73 -1.36 -17.59
C GLY A 82 -5.57 0.00 -16.87
N PRO A 83 -6.47 0.41 -15.95
CA PRO A 83 -6.37 1.73 -15.35
C PRO A 83 -5.46 1.66 -14.12
N THR A 84 -4.20 1.27 -14.29
CA THR A 84 -3.14 1.69 -13.35
C THR A 84 -2.72 3.10 -13.76
N GLY A 85 -3.59 4.07 -13.46
CA GLY A 85 -3.42 5.45 -13.88
C GLY A 85 -2.06 5.99 -13.46
N ARG A 86 -1.19 6.32 -14.41
CA ARG A 86 0.07 6.98 -14.10
C ARG A 86 -0.22 8.39 -13.56
N LEU A 87 0.35 8.72 -12.40
CA LEU A 87 0.22 10.05 -11.77
C LEU A 87 1.17 11.10 -12.39
N THR A 88 1.85 10.77 -13.49
CA THR A 88 2.95 11.58 -14.07
C THR A 88 2.53 12.99 -14.45
N GLU A 89 1.28 13.19 -14.88
CA GLU A 89 0.74 14.50 -15.26
C GLU A 89 -0.12 15.13 -14.15
N CYS A 90 -0.22 14.46 -12.99
CA CYS A 90 -0.98 14.95 -11.86
C CYS A 90 -0.14 15.92 -11.01
N ARG A 91 -0.82 16.77 -10.25
CA ARG A 91 -0.21 17.67 -9.27
C ARG A 91 -0.88 17.49 -7.92
N LEU A 92 -0.08 17.45 -6.86
CA LEU A 92 -0.56 17.46 -5.49
C LEU A 92 -0.62 18.91 -4.99
N GLU A 93 -1.81 19.34 -4.60
CA GLU A 93 -2.12 20.69 -4.12
C GLU A 93 -2.78 20.59 -2.74
N GLY A 94 -1.95 20.28 -1.74
CA GLY A 94 -2.40 20.10 -0.36
C GLY A 94 -3.36 18.92 -0.21
N LYS A 95 -4.67 19.20 -0.08
CA LYS A 95 -5.73 18.20 0.09
C LYS A 95 -6.32 17.68 -1.22
N ARG A 96 -5.72 18.02 -2.36
CA ARG A 96 -6.23 17.71 -3.68
C ARG A 96 -5.15 17.13 -4.57
N ILE A 97 -5.50 16.13 -5.38
CA ILE A 97 -4.71 15.68 -6.51
C ILE A 97 -5.45 16.05 -7.78
N THR A 98 -4.84 16.86 -8.63
CA THR A 98 -5.41 17.32 -9.90
C THR A 98 -4.64 16.69 -11.05
N CYS A 99 -5.32 15.92 -11.87
CA CYS A 99 -4.81 15.33 -13.11
C CYS A 99 -5.56 15.96 -14.31
N PRO A 100 -5.08 15.80 -15.56
CA PRO A 100 -5.70 16.44 -16.73
C PRO A 100 -7.20 16.18 -16.91
N GLN A 101 -7.67 14.97 -16.55
CA GLN A 101 -9.07 14.55 -16.72
C GLN A 101 -9.76 14.17 -15.42
N ARG A 102 -9.07 14.22 -14.28
CA ARG A 102 -9.55 13.68 -13.01
C ARG A 102 -9.08 14.53 -11.85
N ARG A 103 -9.85 14.54 -10.78
CA ARG A 103 -9.53 15.21 -9.53
C ARG A 103 -9.87 14.29 -8.38
N PHE A 104 -9.04 14.29 -7.35
CA PHE A 104 -9.24 13.54 -6.13
C PHE A 104 -9.12 14.47 -4.93
N GLU A 105 -9.96 14.25 -3.92
CA GLU A 105 -9.97 15.01 -2.66
C GLU A 105 -9.57 14.11 -1.50
N LEU A 106 -8.73 14.63 -0.61
CA LEU A 106 -8.35 13.95 0.62
C LEU A 106 -9.61 13.68 1.46
N VAL A 107 -9.87 12.41 1.74
CA VAL A 107 -11.02 12.05 2.57
C VAL A 107 -10.69 12.18 4.06
N ALA A 108 -11.67 12.69 4.79
CA ALA A 108 -11.70 12.69 6.25
C ALA A 108 -12.57 11.52 6.74
N ASN A 109 -12.50 11.23 8.03
CA ASN A 109 -13.55 10.44 8.66
C ASN A 109 -14.88 11.20 8.63
N GLN A 110 -15.96 10.47 8.40
CA GLN A 110 -17.30 11.03 8.27
C GLN A 110 -18.19 10.66 9.47
N PRO A 111 -19.04 11.58 9.93
CA PRO A 111 -20.07 11.27 10.91
C PRO A 111 -21.15 10.37 10.28
N ASN A 112 -21.89 9.63 11.11
CA ASN A 112 -22.91 8.68 10.65
C ASN A 112 -23.99 9.32 9.77
N SER A 113 -24.30 10.61 10.00
CA SER A 113 -25.27 11.36 9.21
C SER A 113 -24.87 11.62 7.75
N LYS A 114 -23.61 11.37 7.38
CA LYS A 114 -23.10 11.50 6.01
C LYS A 114 -22.87 10.15 5.31
N LEU A 115 -23.07 9.05 6.02
CA LEU A 115 -22.89 7.71 5.46
C LEU A 115 -24.10 7.33 4.63
N ALA A 116 -23.87 6.51 3.60
CA ALA A 116 -24.97 5.88 2.87
C ALA A 116 -25.76 4.94 3.81
N GLU A 117 -27.01 4.69 3.45
CA GLU A 117 -27.85 3.72 4.18
C GLU A 117 -27.18 2.34 4.17
N ASP A 118 -27.39 1.59 5.24
CA ASP A 118 -26.93 0.21 5.43
C ASP A 118 -25.42 -0.06 5.44
N VAL A 119 -24.55 0.94 5.26
CA VAL A 119 -23.07 0.70 5.27
C VAL A 119 -22.56 0.20 6.62
N LEU A 120 -23.30 0.43 7.72
CA LEU A 120 -22.97 -0.08 9.05
C LEU A 120 -23.68 -1.40 9.38
N GLU A 121 -24.53 -1.93 8.49
CA GLU A 121 -25.28 -3.16 8.72
C GLU A 121 -24.44 -4.42 8.53
N PRO A 122 -24.84 -5.56 9.12
CA PRO A 122 -24.07 -6.82 9.07
C PRO A 122 -23.70 -7.26 7.65
N ASP A 123 -24.57 -7.02 6.67
CA ASP A 123 -24.40 -7.47 5.29
C ASP A 123 -23.32 -6.70 4.52
N ASN A 124 -22.94 -5.49 4.96
CA ASN A 124 -21.74 -4.84 4.44
C ASN A 124 -20.49 -5.56 4.99
N ARG A 125 -19.99 -6.56 4.28
CA ARG A 125 -18.80 -7.34 4.67
C ARG A 125 -17.53 -6.75 4.05
N LEU A 126 -16.38 -6.94 4.71
CA LEU A 126 -15.08 -6.58 4.13
C LEU A 126 -14.82 -7.51 2.93
N GLY A 127 -14.97 -8.81 3.15
CA GLY A 127 -14.96 -9.82 2.10
C GLY A 127 -13.58 -10.03 1.48
N LEU A 128 -12.53 -10.10 2.30
CA LEU A 128 -11.23 -10.56 1.86
C LEU A 128 -11.26 -12.08 1.69
N SER A 129 -10.59 -12.59 0.66
CA SER A 129 -10.33 -14.02 0.52
C SER A 129 -9.25 -14.46 1.52
N SER A 130 -9.36 -15.65 2.09
CA SER A 130 -8.24 -16.25 2.84
C SER A 130 -7.06 -16.53 1.90
N PHE A 131 -5.85 -16.29 2.35
CA PHE A 131 -4.64 -16.66 1.62
C PHE A 131 -4.44 -18.18 1.71
N LYS A 132 -4.26 -18.84 0.56
CA LYS A 132 -4.12 -20.30 0.46
C LYS A 132 -2.87 -20.74 -0.31
N ASP A 133 -2.13 -19.78 -0.85
CA ASP A 133 -0.98 -20.02 -1.70
C ASP A 133 0.31 -20.16 -0.88
N ASN A 134 1.46 -20.19 -1.53
CA ASN A 134 2.73 -20.39 -0.85
C ASN A 134 3.17 -19.11 -0.14
N ARG A 135 3.21 -19.14 1.20
CA ARG A 135 3.63 -18.00 2.03
C ARG A 135 5.11 -17.61 1.84
N ASN A 136 5.93 -18.51 1.32
CA ASN A 136 7.34 -18.23 1.01
C ASN A 136 7.52 -17.69 -0.41
N ASP A 137 6.45 -17.62 -1.20
CA ASP A 137 6.46 -16.97 -2.50
C ASP A 137 6.05 -15.50 -2.34
N GLU A 138 7.05 -14.63 -2.35
CA GLU A 138 6.84 -13.18 -2.17
C GLU A 138 5.96 -12.57 -3.27
N GLU A 139 5.96 -13.13 -4.48
CA GLU A 139 5.14 -12.62 -5.58
C GLU A 139 3.66 -12.96 -5.37
N GLU A 140 3.36 -14.19 -4.95
CA GLU A 140 2.00 -14.62 -4.61
C GLU A 140 1.43 -13.82 -3.44
N VAL A 141 2.22 -13.65 -2.37
CA VAL A 141 1.85 -12.84 -1.20
C VAL A 141 1.61 -11.39 -1.61
N ARG A 142 2.49 -10.80 -2.41
CA ARG A 142 2.35 -9.41 -2.86
C ARG A 142 1.10 -9.19 -3.71
N ARG A 143 0.80 -10.12 -4.63
CA ARG A 143 -0.41 -10.06 -5.45
C ARG A 143 -1.65 -10.12 -4.57
N TYR A 144 -1.71 -11.10 -3.66
CA TYR A 144 -2.80 -11.22 -2.69
C TYR A 144 -3.01 -9.95 -1.88
N LEU A 145 -1.94 -9.38 -1.34
CA LEU A 145 -2.03 -8.18 -0.50
C LEU A 145 -2.44 -6.95 -1.29
N SER A 146 -2.03 -6.83 -2.55
CA SER A 146 -2.48 -5.75 -3.44
C SER A 146 -4.00 -5.84 -3.66
N ASP A 147 -4.50 -7.01 -4.05
CA ASP A 147 -5.94 -7.25 -4.26
C ASP A 147 -6.75 -7.03 -2.97
N ALA A 148 -6.23 -7.50 -1.84
CA ALA A 148 -6.86 -7.32 -0.53
C ALA A 148 -6.89 -5.84 -0.10
N TYR A 149 -5.83 -5.08 -0.40
CA TYR A 149 -5.75 -3.66 -0.10
C TYR A 149 -6.72 -2.83 -0.96
N ASP A 150 -6.83 -3.17 -2.25
CA ASP A 150 -7.78 -2.59 -3.20
C ASP A 150 -9.24 -2.79 -2.78
N ARG A 151 -9.52 -3.84 -1.98
CA ARG A 151 -10.81 -4.07 -1.32
C ARG A 151 -10.94 -3.30 -0.01
N TYR A 152 -9.89 -3.33 0.81
CA TYR A 152 -9.88 -2.75 2.16
C TYR A 152 -10.13 -1.25 2.17
N ILE A 153 -9.41 -0.49 1.34
CA ILE A 153 -9.50 0.98 1.35
C ILE A 153 -10.91 1.49 1.00
N PRO A 154 -11.56 1.06 -0.11
CA PRO A 154 -12.94 1.44 -0.38
C PRO A 154 -13.89 1.12 0.77
N LYS A 155 -13.76 -0.06 1.41
CA LYS A 155 -14.63 -0.46 2.51
C LYS A 155 -14.47 0.42 3.74
N MET A 156 -13.26 0.87 4.04
CA MET A 156 -13.01 1.83 5.12
C MET A 156 -13.57 3.21 4.79
N VAL A 157 -13.49 3.64 3.53
CA VAL A 157 -14.11 4.89 3.06
C VAL A 157 -15.63 4.81 3.19
N ASP A 158 -16.27 3.69 2.81
CA ASP A 158 -17.72 3.51 2.86
C ASP A 158 -18.30 3.67 4.27
N ILE A 159 -17.61 3.17 5.29
CA ILE A 159 -18.03 3.32 6.69
C ILE A 159 -17.55 4.66 7.31
N GLY A 160 -17.02 5.56 6.48
CA GLY A 160 -16.57 6.90 6.86
C GLY A 160 -15.34 6.89 7.75
N LEU A 161 -14.41 5.97 7.53
CA LEU A 161 -13.13 5.85 8.23
C LEU A 161 -11.94 6.09 7.30
N GLY A 162 -12.10 6.95 6.28
CA GLY A 162 -11.06 7.21 5.28
C GLY A 162 -9.75 7.80 5.83
N ALA A 163 -9.79 8.52 6.95
CA ALA A 163 -8.60 9.02 7.64
C ALA A 163 -8.06 8.05 8.72
N ASN A 164 -8.73 6.91 8.93
CA ASN A 164 -8.36 5.85 9.88
C ASN A 164 -8.10 4.54 9.12
N THR A 165 -7.24 4.61 8.12
CA THR A 165 -6.82 3.47 7.31
C THR A 165 -5.36 3.12 7.58
N MET A 166 -5.02 1.85 7.42
CA MET A 166 -3.62 1.41 7.48
C MET A 166 -2.89 1.75 6.18
N SER A 167 -1.61 2.13 6.29
CA SER A 167 -0.69 2.15 5.15
C SER A 167 -0.53 0.75 4.57
N PHE A 168 -0.08 0.64 3.32
CA PHE A 168 0.17 -0.67 2.71
C PHE A 168 1.22 -1.46 3.49
N THR A 169 2.26 -0.80 4.00
CA THR A 169 3.28 -1.44 4.85
C THR A 169 2.70 -1.99 6.15
N ALA A 170 1.84 -1.22 6.84
CA ALA A 170 1.20 -1.72 8.05
C ALA A 170 0.25 -2.89 7.76
N PHE A 171 -0.45 -2.86 6.63
CA PHE A 171 -1.31 -3.94 6.17
C PHE A 171 -0.51 -5.22 5.86
N HIS A 172 0.63 -5.09 5.17
CA HIS A 172 1.56 -6.17 4.88
C HIS A 172 2.13 -6.80 6.16
N ASN A 173 2.57 -5.98 7.11
CA ASN A 173 3.11 -6.48 8.38
C ASN A 173 2.05 -7.18 9.23
N ALA A 174 0.81 -6.67 9.21
CA ALA A 174 -0.31 -7.32 9.88
C ALA A 174 -0.60 -8.71 9.30
N PHE A 175 -0.51 -8.87 7.97
CA PHE A 175 -0.64 -10.18 7.32
C PHE A 175 0.40 -11.18 7.83
N HIS A 176 1.70 -10.86 7.73
CA HIS A 176 2.76 -11.77 8.16
C HIS A 176 2.64 -12.12 9.65
N THR A 177 2.43 -11.10 10.50
CA THR A 177 2.27 -11.31 11.95
C THR A 177 1.12 -12.27 12.28
N MET A 178 -0.02 -12.14 11.59
CA MET A 178 -1.17 -13.02 11.82
C MET A 178 -0.93 -14.42 11.28
N GLU A 179 -0.44 -14.55 10.05
CA GLU A 179 -0.26 -15.85 9.39
C GLU A 179 0.87 -16.68 10.02
N GLU A 180 1.97 -16.04 10.48
CA GLU A 180 3.02 -16.68 11.28
C GLU A 180 2.49 -17.17 12.64
N GLY A 181 1.56 -16.42 13.23
CA GLY A 181 0.83 -16.82 14.43
C GLY A 181 -0.26 -17.87 14.20
N GLY A 182 -0.44 -18.38 12.97
CA GLY A 182 -1.48 -19.35 12.63
C GLY A 182 -2.90 -18.77 12.62
N VAL A 183 -3.04 -17.45 12.53
CA VAL A 183 -4.31 -16.75 12.47
C VAL A 183 -4.62 -16.36 11.03
N ASP A 184 -5.76 -16.82 10.51
CA ASP A 184 -6.26 -16.40 9.20
C ASP A 184 -6.48 -14.87 9.17
N PHE A 185 -5.67 -14.20 8.36
CA PHE A 185 -5.65 -12.74 8.22
C PHE A 185 -7.01 -12.19 7.75
N ALA A 186 -7.60 -12.81 6.71
CA ALA A 186 -8.86 -12.35 6.13
C ALA A 186 -10.01 -12.40 7.14
N ARG A 187 -10.12 -13.51 7.88
CA ARG A 187 -11.10 -13.69 8.96
C ARG A 187 -10.87 -12.70 10.09
N ARG A 188 -9.62 -12.44 10.47
CA ARG A 188 -9.31 -11.46 11.53
C ARG A 188 -9.67 -10.04 11.09
N MET A 189 -9.35 -9.67 9.85
CA MET A 189 -9.70 -8.38 9.27
C MET A 189 -11.22 -8.20 9.15
N GLU A 190 -11.96 -9.26 8.79
CA GLU A 190 -13.43 -9.25 8.77
C GLU A 190 -14.03 -9.00 10.17
N GLN A 191 -13.49 -9.65 11.20
CA GLN A 191 -13.89 -9.40 12.59
C GLN A 191 -13.63 -7.96 13.02
N THR A 192 -12.44 -7.43 12.71
CA THR A 192 -12.09 -6.04 12.99
C THR A 192 -13.03 -5.09 12.27
N PHE A 193 -13.36 -5.34 11.00
CA PHE A 193 -14.31 -4.52 10.25
C PHE A 193 -15.72 -4.52 10.86
N ALA A 194 -16.20 -5.67 11.33
CA ALA A 194 -17.48 -5.76 12.05
C ALA A 194 -17.48 -4.93 13.35
N LEU A 195 -16.40 -5.00 14.13
CA LEU A 195 -16.24 -4.20 15.34
C LEU A 195 -16.19 -2.70 15.03
N LEU A 196 -15.45 -2.30 13.99
CA LEU A 196 -15.39 -0.90 13.57
C LEU A 196 -16.75 -0.35 13.16
N LYS A 197 -17.59 -1.15 12.49
CA LYS A 197 -18.99 -0.75 12.19
C LYS A 197 -19.81 -0.58 13.47
N GLN A 198 -19.67 -1.49 14.44
CA GLN A 198 -20.36 -1.41 15.72
C GLN A 198 -19.94 -0.16 16.50
N ASP A 199 -18.64 0.11 16.59
CA ASP A 199 -18.09 1.31 17.21
C ASP A 199 -18.59 2.55 16.49
N LYS A 200 -18.64 2.54 15.15
CA LYS A 200 -19.16 3.68 14.39
C LYS A 200 -20.61 3.99 14.69
N LYS A 201 -21.46 2.99 14.96
CA LYS A 201 -22.87 3.23 15.31
C LYS A 201 -23.03 4.08 16.58
N SER A 202 -22.09 4.01 17.52
CA SER A 202 -22.21 4.65 18.85
C SER A 202 -21.18 5.73 19.15
N LEU A 203 -20.01 5.71 18.50
CA LEU A 203 -18.88 6.58 18.80
C LEU A 203 -18.67 7.64 17.72
N ALA A 204 -18.54 8.89 18.16
CA ALA A 204 -18.10 9.97 17.28
C ALA A 204 -16.61 9.81 16.94
N VAL A 205 -16.27 10.10 15.69
CA VAL A 205 -14.88 10.09 15.21
C VAL A 205 -14.42 11.51 14.89
N LYS A 206 -13.14 11.78 15.14
CA LYS A 206 -12.53 13.01 14.65
C LYS A 206 -12.38 12.92 13.14
N ALA A 207 -12.68 14.02 12.43
CA ALA A 207 -12.53 14.09 10.98
C ALA A 207 -11.09 13.75 10.54
N ARG A 208 -10.09 14.23 11.28
CA ARG A 208 -8.67 13.92 11.11
C ARG A 208 -7.98 13.93 12.48
N TYR A 209 -6.85 13.22 12.60
CA TYR A 209 -6.05 13.15 13.82
C TYR A 209 -4.78 14.01 13.76
N HIS A 210 -4.39 14.45 12.57
CA HIS A 210 -3.28 15.35 12.31
C HIS A 210 -3.55 16.14 11.02
N ASP A 211 -2.78 17.20 10.81
CA ASP A 211 -2.87 18.02 9.60
C ASP A 211 -1.83 17.71 8.54
N GLU A 212 -0.91 16.78 8.81
CA GLU A 212 0.11 16.34 7.86
C GLU A 212 -0.50 15.93 6.51
N LEU A 213 0.25 16.16 5.46
CA LEU A 213 -0.10 15.90 4.07
C LEU A 213 1.08 15.18 3.39
N PRO A 214 0.81 14.40 2.33
CA PRO A 214 1.90 13.82 1.56
C PRO A 214 2.78 14.94 0.99
N GLN A 215 4.09 14.74 1.01
CA GLN A 215 5.04 15.75 0.54
C GLN A 215 4.96 15.89 -0.99
N ASP A 216 4.81 14.76 -1.69
CA ASP A 216 4.71 14.72 -3.15
C ASP A 216 4.03 13.42 -3.63
N LEU A 217 3.75 13.36 -4.94
CA LEU A 217 3.06 12.23 -5.57
C LEU A 217 3.90 10.95 -5.65
N SER A 218 5.18 10.98 -5.31
CA SER A 218 6.02 9.77 -5.26
C SER A 218 5.69 8.86 -4.08
N LEU A 219 4.95 9.37 -3.09
CA LEU A 219 4.38 8.58 -2.01
C LEU A 219 3.05 7.94 -2.40
N CYS A 220 2.54 8.23 -3.60
CA CYS A 220 1.19 7.87 -4.00
C CYS A 220 1.14 6.73 -5.01
N THR A 221 0.09 5.91 -4.90
CA THR A 221 -0.28 4.83 -5.79
C THR A 221 -1.76 4.93 -6.13
N VAL A 222 -2.10 4.72 -7.41
CA VAL A 222 -3.49 4.59 -7.83
C VAL A 222 -3.91 3.14 -7.58
N ILE A 223 -4.87 2.94 -6.68
CA ILE A 223 -5.37 1.60 -6.34
C ILE A 223 -6.60 1.22 -7.18
N ASN A 224 -7.35 2.20 -7.67
CA ASN A 224 -8.39 2.00 -8.68
C ASN A 224 -8.72 3.33 -9.38
N ARG A 225 -9.74 3.32 -10.25
CA ARG A 225 -10.15 4.49 -11.02
C ARG A 225 -10.47 5.73 -10.17
N ASP A 226 -11.05 5.51 -8.99
CA ASP A 226 -11.64 6.55 -8.14
C ASP A 226 -10.82 6.82 -6.87
N ILE A 227 -9.78 6.05 -6.58
CA ILE A 227 -8.99 6.18 -5.35
C ILE A 227 -7.48 6.20 -5.63
N VAL A 228 -6.84 7.20 -5.05
CA VAL A 228 -5.39 7.31 -4.93
C VAL A 228 -5.02 7.24 -3.45
N VAL A 229 -4.06 6.42 -3.09
CA VAL A 229 -3.54 6.30 -1.73
C VAL A 229 -2.11 6.82 -1.71
N CYS A 230 -1.80 7.70 -0.78
CA CYS A 230 -0.43 8.10 -0.49
C CYS A 230 -0.07 7.64 0.92
N ASP A 231 1.13 7.14 1.11
CA ASP A 231 1.60 6.76 2.43
C ASP A 231 3.10 6.94 2.59
N ASN A 232 3.54 7.12 3.84
CA ASN A 232 4.94 7.18 4.21
C ASN A 232 5.27 6.13 5.28
N VAL A 233 4.62 4.96 5.21
CA VAL A 233 4.61 3.91 6.24
C VAL A 233 3.82 4.29 7.51
N GLY A 234 4.12 5.44 8.11
CA GLY A 234 3.52 5.88 9.38
C GLY A 234 2.11 6.44 9.25
N THR A 235 1.83 7.13 8.14
CA THR A 235 0.57 7.81 7.88
C THR A 235 0.03 7.40 6.51
N ASN A 236 -1.29 7.20 6.43
CA ASN A 236 -2.01 6.90 5.19
C ASN A 236 -2.96 8.04 4.83
N TRP A 237 -2.90 8.50 3.58
CA TRP A 237 -3.77 9.53 3.03
C TRP A 237 -4.54 8.96 1.84
N VAL A 238 -5.86 8.88 1.99
CA VAL A 238 -6.75 8.40 0.93
C VAL A 238 -7.37 9.60 0.20
N PHE A 239 -7.21 9.65 -1.11
CA PHE A 239 -7.82 10.65 -1.98
C PHE A 239 -8.86 9.98 -2.87
N VAL A 240 -10.06 10.54 -2.92
CA VAL A 240 -11.20 9.95 -3.63
C VAL A 240 -11.74 10.90 -4.69
N SER A 241 -12.11 10.36 -5.85
CA SER A 241 -12.78 11.10 -6.91
C SER A 241 -14.16 11.56 -6.44
N PRO A 242 -14.58 12.82 -6.71
CA PRO A 242 -15.93 13.29 -6.42
C PRO A 242 -17.05 12.49 -7.10
N SER A 243 -16.71 11.68 -8.10
CA SER A 243 -17.65 10.84 -8.86
C SER A 243 -17.90 9.46 -8.22
N ARG A 244 -17.30 9.16 -7.07
CA ARG A 244 -17.52 7.89 -6.36
C ARG A 244 -18.87 7.86 -5.65
#